data_AF-A0A923WFW1-F1
#
_entry.id   AF-A0A923WFW1-F1
#
_cell.length_a   1.000
_cell.length_b   1.000
_cell.length_c   1.000
_cell.angle_alpha   90.00
_cell.angle_beta   90.00
_cell.angle_gamma   90.00
#
_symmetry.space_group_name_H-M   'P 1'
#
loop_
_entity.id
_entity.type
_entity.pdbx_description
1 polymer ?
#
loop_
_entity_poly.entity_id
_entity_poly.type
_entity_poly.pdbx_seq_one_letter_code
_entity_poly.pdbx_strand_id
1 'polypeptide(L)' 'MRPSVTIIGPAWPLRGGLATYDERLCRAFQEAGWRARIVTFSLQYPDFLFPGQTQFST' A
#
# COMPACT_ATOMS: atom_id res chain seq x y z
N MET A 1 16.10 -12.22 -17.79
CA MET A 1 14.89 -12.27 -16.93
C MET A 1 14.60 -10.88 -16.42
N ARG A 2 13.33 -10.47 -16.28
CA ARG A 2 12.98 -9.20 -15.62
C ARG A 2 13.10 -9.38 -14.10
N PRO A 3 13.81 -8.49 -13.37
CA PRO A 3 13.84 -8.57 -11.91
C PRO A 3 12.44 -8.44 -11.30
N SER A 4 12.23 -9.08 -10.15
CA SER A 4 10.95 -9.05 -9.44
C SER A 4 11.11 -8.51 -8.03
N VAL A 5 10.17 -7.66 -7.60
CA VAL A 5 10.11 -7.10 -6.24
C VAL A 5 8.70 -7.20 -5.69
N THR A 6 8.57 -7.53 -4.40
CA THR A 6 7.31 -7.49 -3.67
C THR A 6 7.49 -6.57 -2.48
N ILE A 7 6.67 -5.52 -2.41
CA ILE A 7 6.62 -4.58 -1.28
C ILE A 7 5.50 -5.06 -0.35
N ILE A 8 5.78 -5.11 0.95
CA ILE A 8 4.81 -5.48 1.99
C ILE A 8 4.63 -4.26 2.88
N GLY A 9 3.44 -3.67 2.87
CA GLY A 9 3.18 -2.43 3.58
C GLY A 9 1.78 -1.87 3.30
N PRO A 10 1.40 -0.76 3.97
CA PRO A 10 0.15 -0.08 3.67
C PRO A 10 0.15 0.39 2.22
N ALA A 11 -0.98 0.28 1.54
CA ALA A 11 -1.17 0.75 0.17
C ALA A 11 -2.60 1.26 0.03
N TRP A 12 -2.93 1.88 -1.11
CA TRP A 12 -4.32 2.25 -1.37
C TRP A 12 -5.24 1.01 -1.18
N PRO A 13 -6.39 1.17 -0.50
CA PRO A 13 -7.04 2.43 -0.11
C PRO A 13 -6.64 3.00 1.26
N LEU A 14 -5.69 2.40 2.00
CA LEU A 14 -5.29 2.89 3.32
C LEU A 14 -4.65 4.28 3.24
N ARG A 15 -4.95 5.14 4.21
CA ARG A 15 -4.39 6.49 4.30
C ARG A 15 -3.02 6.53 4.99
N GLY A 16 -2.25 7.57 4.71
CA GLY A 16 -1.00 7.88 5.42
C GLY A 16 0.22 7.93 4.51
N GLY A 17 1.29 8.59 4.99
CA GLY A 17 2.49 8.84 4.17
C GLY A 17 3.20 7.57 3.69
N LEU A 18 3.14 6.49 4.46
CA LEU A 18 3.71 5.20 4.07
C LEU A 18 2.96 4.56 2.89
N ALA A 19 1.62 4.64 2.85
CA ALA A 19 0.85 4.13 1.72
C ALA A 19 1.22 4.84 0.41
N THR A 20 1.32 6.18 0.47
CA THR A 20 1.77 6.99 -0.66
C THR A 20 3.21 6.66 -1.08
N TYR A 21 4.09 6.41 -0.11
CA TYR A 21 5.49 6.07 -0.38
C TYR A 21 5.61 4.70 -1.06
N ASP A 22 4.95 3.67 -0.52
CA ASP A 22 4.99 2.31 -1.05
C ASP A 22 4.47 2.24 -2.49
N GLU A 23 3.39 2.98 -2.79
CA GLU A 23 2.87 3.10 -4.15
C GLU A 23 3.84 3.77 -5.12
N ARG A 24 4.44 4.88 -4.70
CA ARG A 24 5.44 5.58 -5.52
C ARG A 24 6.65 4.70 -5.79
N LEU A 25 7.11 3.96 -4.78
CA LEU A 25 8.24 3.04 -4.91
C LEU A 25 7.90 1.89 -5.86
N CYS A 26 6.74 1.26 -5.70
CA CYS A 26 6.29 0.20 -6.60
C CYS A 26 6.20 0.68 -8.04
N ARG A 27 5.61 1.87 -8.25
CA ARG A 27 5.49 2.49 -9.56
C ARG A 27 6.86 2.78 -10.18
N ALA A 28 7.80 3.31 -9.41
CA ALA A 28 9.16 3.54 -9.89
C ALA A 28 9.84 2.24 -10.35
N PHE A 29 9.65 1.13 -9.65
CA PHE A 29 10.13 -0.17 -10.10
C PHE A 29 9.44 -0.65 -11.38
N GLN A 30 8.13 -0.46 -11.52
CA GLN A 30 7.40 -0.78 -12.75
C GLN A 30 7.91 0.05 -13.94
N GLU A 31 8.12 1.35 -13.73
CA GLU A 31 8.69 2.27 -14.73
C GLU A 31 10.13 1.88 -15.13
N ALA A 32 10.91 1.34 -14.19
CA ALA A 32 12.22 0.74 -14.45
C ALA A 32 12.16 -0.64 -15.15
N GLY A 33 10.97 -1.15 -15.47
CA GLY A 33 10.76 -2.41 -16.20
C GLY A 33 10.70 -3.67 -15.33
N TRP A 34 10.66 -3.53 -14.00
CA TRP A 34 10.61 -4.65 -13.06
C TRP A 34 9.20 -5.22 -12.95
N ARG A 35 9.11 -6.49 -12.55
CA ARG A 35 7.84 -7.08 -12.11
C ARG A 35 7.61 -6.74 -10.64
N ALA A 36 7.01 -5.59 -10.38
CA ALA A 36 6.75 -5.07 -9.04
C ALA A 36 5.27 -5.18 -8.64
N ARG A 37 5.02 -5.57 -7.39
CA ARG A 37 3.68 -5.62 -6.78
C ARG A 37 3.73 -5.19 -5.32
N ILE A 38 2.61 -4.70 -4.81
CA ILE A 38 2.43 -4.45 -3.37
C ILE A 38 1.45 -5.48 -2.81
N VAL A 39 1.72 -5.95 -1.60
CA VAL A 39 0.80 -6.72 -0.78
C VAL A 39 0.48 -5.87 0.44
N THR A 40 -0.80 -5.56 0.63
CA THR A 40 -1.27 -4.71 1.72
C THR A 40 -2.07 -5.47 2.76
N PHE A 41 -2.27 -4.84 3.91
CA PHE A 41 -2.99 -5.42 5.04
C PHE A 41 -4.49 -5.22 4.90
N SER A 42 -5.25 -6.17 5.45
CA SER A 42 -6.67 -5.96 5.74
C SER A 42 -6.80 -5.40 7.16
N LEU A 43 -7.72 -4.46 7.36
CA LEU A 43 -8.03 -3.96 8.70
C LEU A 43 -8.71 -5.07 9.50
N GLN A 44 -8.30 -5.25 10.75
CA GLN A 44 -8.92 -6.17 11.71
C GLN A 44 -9.80 -5.44 12.74
N TYR A 45 -9.96 -4.13 12.58
CA TYR A 45 -10.60 -3.25 13.55
C TYR A 45 -12.01 -2.89 13.09
N PRO A 46 -13.05 -3.45 13.71
CA PRO A 46 -14.42 -3.08 13.38
C PRO A 46 -14.73 -1.67 13.88
N ASP A 47 -15.45 -0.89 13.07
CA ASP A 47 -15.68 0.55 13.30
C ASP A 47 -16.37 0.85 14.64
N PHE A 48 -17.17 -0.09 15.18
CA PHE A 48 -17.85 0.10 16.47
C PHE A 48 -16.89 0.04 17.68
N LEU A 49 -15.75 -0.65 17.57
CA LEU A 49 -14.75 -0.74 18.64
C LEU A 49 -13.73 0.40 18.57
N PHE A 50 -13.55 1.00 17.39
CA PHE A 50 -12.53 2.01 17.14
C PHE A 50 -13.15 3.25 16.47
N PRO A 51 -14.05 3.97 17.18
CA PRO A 51 -14.65 5.20 16.65
C PRO A 51 -13.58 6.28 16.48
N GLY A 52 -13.50 6.88 15.29
CA GLY A 52 -12.47 7.86 14.94
C GLY A 52 -12.43 8.20 13.45
N GLN A 53 -11.30 8.74 12.97
CA GLN A 53 -11.12 9.06 11.55
C GLN A 53 -11.02 7.79 10.68
N THR A 54 -11.67 7.81 9.50
CA THR A 54 -11.69 6.70 8.54
C THR A 54 -10.28 6.31 8.11
N GLN A 55 -9.96 5.01 8.07
CA GLN A 55 -8.65 4.48 7.64
C GLN A 55 -8.36 4.63 6.15
N PHE A 56 -9.31 5.14 5.38
CA PHE A 56 -9.24 5.21 3.94
C PHE A 56 -8.83 6.60 3.45
N SER A 57 -8.10 6.63 2.34
CA SER A 57 -7.84 7.86 1.59
C SER A 57 -9.12 8.33 0.90
N THR A 58 -9.25 9.64 0.73
CA THR A 58 -10.36 10.30 0.01
C THR A 58 -9.91 10.70 -1.39
#